data_AF-A0AAX6EFF9-F1
#
_entry.id   AF-A0AAX6EFF9-F1
#
_cell.length_a   1.000
_cell.length_b   1.000
_cell.length_c   1.000
_cell.angle_alpha   90.00
_cell.angle_beta   90.00
_cell.angle_gamma   90.00
#
_symmetry.space_group_name_H-M   'P 1'
#
loop_
_entity.id
_entity.type
_entity.pdbx_description
1 polymer ?
#
loop_
_entity_poly.entity_id
_entity_poly.type
_entity_poly.pdbx_seq_one_letter_code
_entity_poly.pdbx_strand_id
1 'polypeptide(L)'
;MQLSAYKLVLGRLLTRDRLLRFGVPVPDPKCVLCETENESIGHLFFQCYVAWSIWAEQSRRYLGGVGRERDFREILKWIGDCRGQEQSWARRARLRLATSVWHVWRERNRRIYEGLSTPPAGILHNIESDVLVMSP
;
A
#
# COMPACT_ATOMS: atom_id res chain seq x y z
N MET A 1 -10.67 0.26 8.30
CA MET A 1 -9.54 -0.15 7.43
C MET A 1 -9.92 -0.89 6.14
N GLN A 2 -10.94 -1.76 6.11
CA GLN A 2 -11.17 -2.67 4.96
C GLN A 2 -11.51 -2.00 3.61
N LEU A 3 -12.09 -0.79 3.62
CA LEU A 3 -12.55 -0.12 2.40
C LEU A 3 -11.41 0.27 1.44
N SER A 4 -10.21 0.56 1.93
CA SER A 4 -9.10 1.01 1.07
C SER A 4 -8.46 -0.16 0.32
N ALA A 5 -8.23 -1.28 1.00
CA ALA A 5 -7.74 -2.51 0.36
C ALA A 5 -8.78 -3.07 -0.64
N TYR A 6 -10.07 -3.05 -0.29
CA TYR A 6 -11.14 -3.44 -1.21
C TYR A 6 -11.20 -2.54 -2.45
N LYS A 7 -11.14 -1.21 -2.27
CA LYS A 7 -11.08 -0.26 -3.39
C LYS A 7 -9.80 -0.45 -4.22
N LEU A 8 -8.67 -0.81 -3.61
CA LEU A 8 -7.45 -1.14 -4.36
C LEU A 8 -7.68 -2.34 -5.28
N VAL A 9 -8.21 -3.44 -4.74
CA VAL A 9 -8.50 -4.67 -5.49
C VAL A 9 -9.45 -4.41 -6.65
N LEU A 10 -10.49 -3.61 -6.42
CA LEU A 10 -11.43 -3.25 -7.47
C LEU A 10 -10.87 -2.22 -8.46
N GLY A 11 -9.66 -1.71 -8.24
CA GLY A 11 -9.15 -0.57 -8.96
C GLY A 11 -10.16 0.57 -8.89
N ARG A 12 -10.47 1.08 -7.70
CA ARG A 12 -11.42 2.18 -7.43
C ARG A 12 -10.82 3.27 -6.53
N LEU A 13 -9.51 3.24 -6.29
CA LEU A 13 -8.82 4.35 -5.62
C LEU A 13 -8.72 5.56 -6.57
N LEU A 14 -8.85 6.77 -6.02
CA LEU A 14 -8.79 8.03 -6.78
C LEU A 14 -7.34 8.54 -6.84
N THR A 15 -6.52 7.88 -7.64
CA THR A 15 -5.17 8.34 -7.97
C THR A 15 -5.20 9.50 -8.97
N ARG A 16 -4.13 10.30 -9.05
CA ARG A 16 -4.08 11.49 -9.92
C ARG A 16 -4.32 11.14 -11.39
N ASP A 17 -3.77 10.03 -11.89
CA ASP A 17 -4.07 9.53 -13.25
C ASP A 17 -5.58 9.32 -13.51
N ARG A 18 -6.32 8.87 -12.50
CA ARG A 18 -7.77 8.65 -12.62
C ARG A 18 -8.57 9.92 -12.49
N LEU A 19 -8.15 10.84 -11.61
CA LEU A 19 -8.74 12.16 -11.53
C LEU A 19 -8.64 12.86 -12.89
N LEU A 20 -7.46 12.81 -13.53
CA LEU A 20 -7.25 13.33 -14.88
C LEU A 20 -8.15 12.65 -15.92
N ARG A 21 -8.30 11.31 -15.86
CA ARG A 21 -9.24 10.57 -16.74
C ARG A 21 -10.70 10.97 -16.55
N PHE A 22 -11.09 11.40 -15.35
CA PHE A 22 -12.42 11.91 -15.06
C PHE A 22 -12.58 13.41 -15.36
N GLY A 23 -11.58 14.05 -15.97
CA GLY A 23 -11.60 15.48 -16.29
C GLY A 23 -11.43 16.39 -15.07
N VAL A 24 -11.03 15.84 -13.92
CA VAL A 24 -10.71 16.64 -12.72
C VAL A 24 -9.31 17.22 -12.90
N PRO A 25 -9.14 18.55 -12.84
CA PRO A 25 -7.82 19.17 -12.96
C PRO A 25 -6.89 18.72 -11.83
N VAL A 26 -5.69 18.28 -12.20
CA VAL A 26 -4.61 17.98 -11.26
C VAL A 26 -3.40 18.82 -11.68
N PRO A 27 -3.00 19.85 -10.90
CA PRO A 27 -1.92 20.76 -11.28
C PRO A 27 -0.57 20.07 -11.48
N ASP A 28 -0.26 19.07 -10.65
CA ASP A 28 0.94 18.25 -10.77
C ASP A 28 0.56 16.76 -10.77
N PRO A 29 0.79 16.00 -11.85
CA PRO A 29 0.45 14.58 -11.91
C PRO A 29 1.37 13.68 -11.06
N LYS A 30 2.49 14.18 -10.54
CA LYS A 30 3.48 13.39 -9.79
C LYS A 30 2.92 12.73 -8.54
N CYS A 31 3.50 11.62 -8.13
CA CYS A 31 3.18 10.95 -6.88
C CYS A 31 3.68 11.79 -5.70
N VAL A 32 2.78 12.16 -4.79
CA VAL A 32 3.12 13.00 -3.62
C VAL A 32 4.04 12.29 -2.61
N LEU A 33 4.21 10.96 -2.72
CA LEU A 33 5.09 10.23 -1.84
C LEU A 33 6.56 10.40 -2.23
N CYS A 34 6.86 10.34 -3.53
CA CYS A 34 8.23 10.29 -4.06
C CYS A 34 8.60 11.45 -4.99
N GLU A 35 7.63 12.24 -5.45
CA GLU A 35 7.78 13.45 -6.28
C GLU A 35 8.59 13.26 -7.59
N THR A 36 8.73 12.02 -8.04
CA THR A 36 9.61 11.62 -9.15
C THR A 36 8.84 11.17 -10.39
N GLU A 37 7.77 10.39 -10.20
CA GLU A 37 6.99 9.78 -11.27
C GLU A 37 5.51 10.11 -11.13
N ASN A 38 4.73 9.97 -12.20
CA ASN A 38 3.27 10.22 -12.17
C ASN A 38 2.52 9.23 -11.27
N GLU A 39 1.55 9.72 -10.49
CA GLU A 39 0.75 8.88 -9.62
C GLU A 39 -0.23 8.02 -10.42
N SER A 40 -0.03 6.71 -10.35
CA SER A 40 -1.00 5.68 -10.72
C SER A 40 -1.11 4.67 -9.59
N ILE A 41 -2.10 3.76 -9.63
CA ILE A 41 -2.17 2.65 -8.66
C ILE A 41 -0.89 1.79 -8.72
N GLY A 42 -0.42 1.51 -9.95
CA GLY A 42 0.81 0.75 -10.18
C GLY A 42 2.01 1.41 -9.52
N HIS A 43 2.16 2.71 -9.75
CA HIS A 43 3.23 3.48 -9.16
C HIS A 43 3.10 3.58 -7.64
N LEU A 44 1.96 4.07 -7.14
CA LEU A 44 1.73 4.39 -5.73
C LEU A 44 2.03 3.21 -4.79
N PHE A 45 1.65 1.99 -5.16
CA PHE A 45 1.78 0.83 -4.29
C PHE A 45 2.95 -0.10 -4.62
N PHE A 46 3.47 -0.09 -5.87
CA PHE A 46 4.44 -1.11 -6.31
C PHE A 46 5.75 -0.56 -6.85
N GLN A 47 5.77 0.68 -7.37
CA GLN A 47 6.97 1.24 -8.00
C GLN A 47 7.56 2.43 -7.22
N CYS A 48 6.73 3.14 -6.47
CA CYS A 48 7.12 4.26 -5.62
C CYS A 48 8.16 3.80 -4.60
N TYR A 49 9.34 4.43 -4.57
CA TYR A 49 10.42 4.00 -3.67
C TYR A 49 10.05 4.12 -2.18
N VAL A 50 9.18 5.07 -1.82
CA VAL A 50 8.67 5.23 -0.45
C VAL A 50 7.77 4.05 -0.07
N ALA A 51 6.75 3.76 -0.89
CA ALA A 51 5.87 2.61 -0.66
C ALA A 51 6.65 1.29 -0.71
N TRP A 52 7.62 1.19 -1.62
CA TRP A 52 8.51 0.04 -1.74
C TRP A 52 9.32 -0.20 -0.47
N SER A 53 9.85 0.84 0.17
CA SER A 53 10.62 0.69 1.41
C SER A 53 9.78 0.10 2.55
N ILE A 54 8.50 0.49 2.62
CA ILE A 54 7.55 -0.07 3.58
C ILE A 54 7.29 -1.53 3.25
N TRP A 55 6.98 -1.80 1.98
CA TRP A 55 6.62 -3.12 1.49
C TRP A 55 7.77 -4.14 1.63
N ALA A 56 8.99 -3.75 1.27
CA ALA A 56 10.19 -4.58 1.38
C ALA A 56 10.46 -4.96 2.84
N GLU A 57 10.22 -4.05 3.79
CA GLU A 57 10.43 -4.35 5.21
C GLU A 57 9.37 -5.30 5.76
N GLN A 58 8.09 -5.10 5.40
CA GLN A 58 7.02 -6.03 5.78
C GLN A 58 7.25 -7.42 5.19
N SER A 59 7.64 -7.48 3.92
CA SER A 59 7.99 -8.70 3.21
C SER A 59 9.10 -9.46 3.92
N ARG A 60 10.21 -8.76 4.21
CA ARG A 60 11.41 -9.31 4.86
C ARG A 60 11.11 -9.85 6.26
N ARG A 61 10.36 -9.11 7.07
CA ARG A 61 10.13 -9.46 8.48
C ARG A 61 9.05 -10.51 8.68
N TYR A 62 8.00 -10.50 7.86
CA TYR A 62 6.76 -11.21 8.21
C TYR A 62 6.21 -12.10 7.11
N LEU A 63 6.60 -11.87 5.85
CA LEU A 63 6.06 -12.60 4.70
C LEU A 63 7.08 -13.58 4.08
N GLY A 64 8.17 -13.88 4.79
CA GLY A 64 9.19 -14.82 4.32
C GLY A 64 9.98 -14.33 3.09
N GLY A 65 10.06 -13.02 2.89
CA GLY A 65 10.73 -12.42 1.72
C GLY A 65 9.89 -12.41 0.44
N VAL A 66 8.61 -12.82 0.51
CA VAL A 66 7.67 -12.76 -0.62
C VAL A 66 7.03 -11.38 -0.73
N GLY A 67 6.73 -10.91 -1.94
CA GLY A 67 6.37 -9.50 -2.18
C GLY A 67 7.57 -8.67 -2.63
N ARG A 68 8.67 -9.25 -3.11
CA ARG A 68 9.76 -8.46 -3.71
C ARG A 68 9.46 -8.04 -5.15
N GLU A 69 8.29 -8.38 -5.64
CA GLU A 69 7.80 -8.03 -6.95
C GLU A 69 7.22 -6.61 -6.94
N ARG A 70 7.64 -5.78 -7.91
CA ARG A 70 7.08 -4.45 -8.15
C ARG A 70 5.78 -4.52 -8.99
N ASP A 71 5.01 -5.59 -8.83
CA ASP A 71 3.78 -5.84 -9.57
C ASP A 71 2.64 -6.28 -8.63
N PHE A 72 1.49 -5.63 -8.79
CA PHE A 72 0.26 -5.94 -8.06
C PHE A 72 -0.24 -7.37 -8.28
N ARG A 73 -0.12 -7.88 -9.51
CA ARG A 73 -0.64 -9.19 -9.91
C ARG A 73 0.09 -10.31 -9.18
N GLU A 74 1.40 -10.17 -9.02
CA GLU A 74 2.21 -11.14 -8.28
C GLU A 74 1.84 -11.14 -6.79
N ILE A 75 1.56 -9.98 -6.21
CA ILE A 75 1.09 -9.90 -4.81
C ILE A 75 -0.31 -10.52 -4.66
N LEU A 76 -1.23 -10.26 -5.59
CA LEU A 76 -2.56 -10.89 -5.57
C LEU A 76 -2.48 -12.42 -5.75
N LYS A 77 -1.63 -12.87 -6.68
CA LYS A 77 -1.33 -14.28 -6.90
C LYS A 77 -0.80 -14.91 -5.62
N TRP A 78 0.16 -14.28 -4.96
CA TRP A 78 0.69 -14.74 -3.69
C TRP A 78 -0.37 -14.84 -2.59
N ILE A 79 -1.24 -13.83 -2.44
CA ILE A 79 -2.39 -13.89 -1.52
C ILE A 79 -3.29 -15.09 -1.84
N GLY A 80 -3.47 -15.39 -3.13
CA GLY A 80 -4.19 -16.56 -3.62
C GLY A 80 -3.49 -17.88 -3.27
N ASP A 81 -2.18 -17.95 -3.46
CA ASP A 81 -1.35 -19.13 -3.19
C ASP A 81 -1.28 -19.43 -1.67
N CYS A 82 -1.43 -18.40 -0.84
CA CYS A 82 -1.54 -18.52 0.61
C CYS A 82 -2.81 -19.25 1.08
N ARG A 83 -3.75 -19.64 0.18
CA ARG A 83 -4.93 -20.43 0.52
C ARG A 83 -4.61 -21.85 1.01
N GLY A 84 -3.45 -22.40 0.64
CA GLY A 84 -2.98 -23.72 1.08
C GLY A 84 -2.05 -23.71 2.32
N GLN A 85 -1.76 -22.52 2.88
CA GLN A 85 -0.85 -22.35 4.02
C GLN A 85 -1.59 -22.44 5.36
N GLU A 86 -0.83 -22.59 6.45
CA GLU A 86 -1.34 -22.57 7.82
C GLU A 86 -2.26 -21.35 8.03
N GLN A 87 -3.49 -21.62 8.47
CA GLN A 87 -4.60 -20.66 8.35
C GLN A 87 -4.35 -19.40 9.19
N SER A 88 -3.62 -19.50 10.32
CA SER A 88 -3.27 -18.36 11.15
C SER A 88 -2.18 -17.49 10.52
N TRP A 89 -1.12 -18.08 9.95
CA TRP A 89 -0.10 -17.33 9.21
C TRP A 89 -0.70 -16.62 7.99
N ALA A 90 -1.48 -17.31 7.17
CA ALA A 90 -2.11 -16.73 5.98
C ALA A 90 -3.07 -15.58 6.34
N ARG A 91 -3.77 -15.68 7.49
CA ARG A 91 -4.61 -14.59 8.02
C ARG A 91 -3.76 -13.39 8.44
N ARG A 92 -2.68 -13.59 9.20
CA ARG A 92 -1.77 -12.51 9.64
C ARG A 92 -1.11 -11.82 8.45
N ALA A 93 -0.67 -12.59 7.45
CA ALA A 93 -0.11 -12.08 6.20
C ALA A 93 -1.09 -11.15 5.46
N ARG A 94 -2.34 -11.61 5.25
CA ARG A 94 -3.40 -10.80 4.62
C ARG A 94 -3.72 -9.53 5.40
N LEU A 95 -3.75 -9.62 6.73
CA LEU A 95 -3.98 -8.46 7.60
C LEU A 95 -2.86 -7.43 7.43
N ARG A 96 -1.59 -7.85 7.55
CA ARG A 96 -0.42 -6.98 7.37
C ARG A 96 -0.44 -6.27 6.03
N LEU A 97 -0.72 -7.00 4.96
CA LEU A 97 -0.92 -6.48 3.60
C LEU A 97 -1.97 -5.36 3.55
N ALA A 98 -3.17 -5.65 4.05
CA ALA A 98 -4.28 -4.70 4.02
C ALA A 98 -3.95 -3.44 4.85
N THR A 99 -3.29 -3.61 6.00
CA THR A 99 -2.84 -2.53 6.86
C THR A 99 -1.78 -1.67 6.16
N SER A 100 -0.78 -2.27 5.51
CA SER A 100 0.25 -1.54 4.75
C SER A 100 -0.35 -0.72 3.60
N VAL A 101 -1.24 -1.32 2.80
CA VAL A 101 -1.96 -0.61 1.73
C VAL A 101 -2.74 0.58 2.30
N TRP A 102 -3.43 0.39 3.43
CA TRP A 102 -4.18 1.46 4.07
C TRP A 102 -3.27 2.59 4.55
N HIS A 103 -2.14 2.28 5.19
CA HIS A 103 -1.20 3.30 5.67
C HIS A 103 -0.54 4.07 4.53
N VAL A 104 -0.16 3.41 3.43
CA VAL A 104 0.35 4.10 2.22
C VAL A 104 -0.69 5.04 1.64
N TRP A 105 -1.94 4.56 1.49
CA TRP A 105 -3.04 5.38 0.98
C TRP A 105 -3.36 6.56 1.92
N ARG A 106 -3.35 6.32 3.23
CA ARG A 106 -3.58 7.33 4.25
C ARG A 106 -2.50 8.40 4.20
N GLU A 107 -1.21 8.02 4.20
CA GLU A 107 -0.09 8.94 4.10
C GLU A 107 -0.19 9.81 2.84
N ARG A 108 -0.49 9.20 1.68
CA ARG A 108 -0.73 9.93 0.43
C ARG A 108 -1.81 11.02 0.60
N ASN A 109 -2.92 10.70 1.26
CA ASN A 109 -3.99 11.68 1.49
C ASN A 109 -3.57 12.76 2.49
N ARG A 110 -2.83 12.40 3.56
CA ARG A 110 -2.34 13.39 4.54
C ARG A 110 -1.42 14.42 3.87
N ARG A 111 -0.52 13.99 2.99
CA ARG A 111 0.35 14.92 2.25
C ARG A 111 -0.44 15.87 1.36
N ILE A 112 -1.53 15.40 0.76
CA ILE A 112 -2.36 16.22 -0.15
C ILE A 112 -3.27 17.19 0.60
N TYR A 113 -3.95 16.73 1.65
CA TYR A 113 -5.03 17.48 2.28
C TYR A 113 -4.63 18.14 3.61
N GLU A 114 -3.60 17.63 4.28
CA GLU A 114 -3.12 18.14 5.57
C GLU A 114 -1.74 18.78 5.47
N GLY A 115 -1.01 18.58 4.36
CA GLY A 115 0.38 19.05 4.22
C GLY A 115 1.37 18.34 5.16
N LEU A 116 0.97 17.21 5.76
CA LEU A 116 1.77 16.46 6.70
C LEU A 116 2.51 15.30 6.03
N SER A 117 3.78 15.13 6.36
CA SER A 117 4.65 14.08 5.82
C SER A 117 5.29 13.27 6.94
N THR A 118 5.00 11.97 6.96
CA THR A 118 5.62 11.00 7.88
C THR A 118 6.77 10.30 7.15
N PRO A 119 7.97 10.18 7.77
CA PRO A 119 9.05 9.40 7.17
C PRO A 119 8.67 7.90 7.12
N PRO A 120 9.23 7.12 6.18
CA PRO A 120 8.90 5.69 6.01
C PRO A 120 9.01 4.87 7.30
N ALA A 121 10.00 5.15 8.14
CA ALA A 121 10.19 4.49 9.44
C ALA A 121 9.01 4.74 10.40
N GLY A 122 8.45 5.95 10.41
CA GLY A 122 7.26 6.27 11.21
C GLY A 122 6.01 5.58 10.68
N ILE A 123 5.88 5.45 9.37
CA ILE A 123 4.77 4.70 8.75
C ILE A 123 4.86 3.21 9.11
N LEU A 124 6.06 2.63 9.04
CA LEU A 124 6.32 1.26 9.48
C LEU A 124 5.95 1.05 10.95
N HIS A 125 6.37 1.95 11.84
CA HIS A 125 6.00 1.90 13.25
C HIS A 125 4.47 1.88 13.44
N ASN A 126 3.75 2.75 12.74
CA ASN A 126 2.29 2.81 12.82
C ASN A 126 1.61 1.53 12.30
N ILE A 127 2.15 0.93 11.22
CA ILE A 127 1.67 -0.35 10.70
C ILE A 127 1.82 -1.45 11.75
N GLU A 128 2.98 -1.53 12.41
CA GLU A 128 3.23 -2.57 13.42
C GLU A 128 2.32 -2.41 14.63
N SER A 129 2.15 -1.19 15.13
CA SER A 129 1.22 -0.90 16.23
C SER A 129 -0.21 -1.32 15.89
N ASP A 130 -0.70 -0.99 14.68
CA ASP A 130 -2.05 -1.35 14.25
C ASP A 130 -2.21 -2.88 14.07
N VAL A 131 -1.23 -3.56 13.47
CA VAL A 131 -1.29 -5.01 13.25
C VAL A 131 -1.32 -5.77 14.58
N LEU A 132 -0.58 -5.31 15.59
CA LEU A 132 -0.58 -5.91 16.92
C LEU A 132 -1.96 -5.81 17.60
N VAL A 133 -2.62 -4.66 17.50
CA VAL A 133 -3.98 -4.47 18.03
C VAL A 133 -5.01 -5.35 17.31
N MET A 134 -4.77 -5.67 16.03
CA MET A 134 -5.73 -6.38 15.18
C MET A 134 -5.50 -7.89 15.06
N SER A 135 -4.39 -8.40 15.61
CA SER A 135 -4.05 -9.82 15.66
C SER A 135 -4.35 -10.35 17.07
N PRO A 136 -5.56 -10.85 17.36
CA PRO A 136 -5.87 -11.47 18.64
C PRO A 136 -5.12 -12.79 18.82
#